data_AF-A0A6N7W3X5-F1
#
_entry.id   AF-A0A6N7W3X5-F1
#
_cell.length_a   1.000
_cell.length_b   1.000
_cell.length_c   1.000
_cell.angle_alpha   90.00
_cell.angle_beta   90.00
_cell.angle_gamma   90.00
#
_symmetry.space_group_name_H-M   'P 1'
#
loop_
_entity.id
_entity.type
_entity.pdbx_description
1 polymer ?
#
loop_
_entity_poly.entity_id
_entity_poly.type
_entity_poly.pdbx_seq_one_letter_code
_entity_poly.pdbx_strand_id
1 'polypeptide(L)'
;MERNIQRARDYCAYAASCGVIPLAPHTIFTQYLDDDLWVVGSTISSGMQEEIELAKKLYMPIFYVPEEQVREKVKIRQQDRLLGLDDCIEGSSKRGYEGQILVLKPEAYGSSMDLTADDSLWYARDGFGCTYGARGQAVYAENLLDGRYIHWERKDFYGIVKTESLAAWLADKPIRSEAAEAALEAAVQDLAPELEDGEGLEP
;
A
#
# COMPACT_ATOMS: atom_id res chain seq x y z
N MET A 1 -11.58 -17.03 -13.19
CA MET A 1 -12.34 -15.77 -13.38
C MET A 1 -12.73 -15.54 -14.83
N GLU A 2 -11.83 -15.74 -15.81
CA GLU A 2 -12.13 -15.59 -17.25
C GLU A 2 -13.38 -16.33 -17.71
N ARG A 3 -13.63 -17.55 -17.22
CA ARG A 3 -14.83 -18.32 -17.59
C ARG A 3 -16.15 -17.72 -17.08
N ASN A 4 -16.13 -16.99 -15.95
CA ASN A 4 -17.31 -16.32 -15.41
C ASN A 4 -17.54 -14.98 -16.11
N ILE A 5 -16.46 -14.24 -16.41
CA ILE A 5 -16.50 -12.99 -17.19
C ILE A 5 -16.96 -13.28 -18.62
N GLN A 6 -16.43 -14.31 -19.27
CA GLN A 6 -16.83 -14.67 -20.64
C GLN A 6 -18.30 -15.08 -20.69
N ARG A 7 -18.77 -15.89 -19.74
CA ARG A 7 -20.20 -16.23 -19.64
C ARG A 7 -21.07 -15.01 -19.39
N ALA A 8 -20.65 -14.09 -18.52
CA ALA A 8 -21.37 -12.85 -18.28
C ALA A 8 -21.43 -11.98 -19.56
N ARG A 9 -20.34 -11.91 -20.34
CA ARG A 9 -20.30 -11.26 -21.65
C ARG A 9 -21.25 -11.91 -22.65
N ASP A 10 -21.25 -13.24 -22.74
CA ASP A 10 -22.12 -14.00 -23.64
C ASP A 10 -23.60 -13.78 -23.29
N TYR A 11 -23.95 -13.78 -21.99
CA TYR A 11 -25.31 -13.48 -21.52
C TYR A 11 -25.72 -12.03 -21.79
N CYS A 12 -24.80 -11.07 -21.63
CA CYS A 12 -25.06 -9.67 -21.95
C CYS A 12 -25.28 -9.48 -23.46
N ALA A 13 -24.48 -10.13 -24.30
CA ALA A 13 -24.62 -10.09 -25.75
C ALA A 13 -25.96 -10.69 -26.20
N TYR A 14 -26.39 -11.79 -25.58
CA TYR A 14 -27.70 -12.38 -25.83
C TYR A 14 -28.85 -11.46 -25.40
N ALA A 15 -28.79 -10.89 -24.19
CA ALA A 15 -29.82 -9.95 -23.71
C ALA A 15 -29.94 -8.72 -24.63
N ALA A 16 -28.81 -8.17 -25.09
CA ALA A 16 -28.79 -7.07 -26.06
C ALA A 16 -29.41 -7.47 -27.40
N SER A 17 -29.14 -8.69 -27.90
CA SER A 17 -29.76 -9.18 -29.15
C SER A 17 -31.27 -9.41 -29.03
N CYS A 18 -31.78 -9.64 -27.81
CA CYS A 18 -33.20 -9.65 -27.50
C CYS A 18 -33.82 -8.25 -27.32
N GLY A 19 -33.05 -7.17 -27.53
CA GLY A 19 -33.54 -5.79 -27.46
C GLY A 19 -33.73 -5.25 -26.04
N VAL A 20 -33.14 -5.89 -25.02
CA VAL A 20 -33.17 -5.42 -23.63
C VAL A 20 -31.77 -4.96 -23.19
N ILE A 21 -31.72 -4.03 -22.24
CA ILE A 21 -30.45 -3.51 -21.70
C ILE A 21 -29.95 -4.49 -20.63
N PRO A 22 -28.79 -5.16 -20.83
CA PRO A 22 -28.21 -6.00 -19.80
C PRO A 22 -27.62 -5.16 -18.66
N LEU A 23 -27.90 -5.55 -17.42
CA LEU A 23 -27.24 -5.01 -16.22
C LEU A 23 -26.25 -6.05 -15.69
N ALA A 24 -24.99 -5.95 -16.11
CA ALA A 24 -23.88 -6.70 -15.54
C ALA A 24 -22.77 -5.75 -15.06
N PRO A 25 -22.94 -5.15 -13.86
CA PRO A 25 -22.01 -4.15 -13.33
C PRO A 25 -20.54 -4.61 -13.35
N HIS A 26 -20.29 -5.87 -12.97
CA HIS A 26 -18.96 -6.49 -12.93
C HIS A 26 -18.34 -6.80 -14.31
N THR A 27 -19.09 -6.59 -15.41
CA THR A 27 -18.64 -6.77 -16.79
C THR A 27 -18.55 -5.43 -17.53
N ILE A 28 -19.36 -4.45 -17.12
CA ILE A 28 -19.50 -3.13 -17.74
C ILE A 28 -18.63 -2.08 -17.03
N PHE A 29 -18.61 -2.06 -15.69
CA PHE A 29 -17.93 -1.01 -14.92
C PHE A 29 -16.46 -1.32 -14.64
N THR A 30 -16.09 -2.58 -14.49
CA THR A 30 -14.68 -3.02 -14.29
C THR A 30 -13.80 -2.88 -15.54
N GLN A 31 -14.37 -2.49 -16.69
CA GLN A 31 -13.58 -2.13 -17.89
C GLN A 31 -13.26 -0.62 -17.95
N TYR A 32 -13.83 0.19 -17.06
CA TYR A 32 -13.75 1.65 -17.06
C TYR A 32 -13.39 2.27 -15.70
N LEU A 33 -13.50 1.53 -14.60
CA LEU A 33 -13.16 1.99 -13.25
C LEU A 33 -11.78 1.45 -12.85
N ASP A 34 -11.04 2.24 -12.07
CA ASP A 34 -9.80 1.78 -11.42
C ASP A 34 -10.09 0.50 -10.63
N ASP A 35 -9.30 -0.54 -10.90
CA ASP A 35 -9.45 -1.89 -10.39
C ASP A 35 -8.93 -2.01 -8.93
N ASP A 36 -9.59 -1.31 -8.01
CA ASP A 36 -9.33 -1.39 -6.56
C ASP A 36 -10.29 -2.39 -5.89
N LEU A 37 -9.78 -3.29 -5.05
CA LEU A 37 -10.62 -4.20 -4.24
C LEU A 37 -10.85 -3.63 -2.84
N TRP A 38 -12.12 -3.46 -2.45
CA TRP A 38 -12.50 -2.94 -1.13
C TRP A 38 -13.11 -4.07 -0.29
N VAL A 39 -12.37 -4.50 0.73
CA VAL A 39 -12.78 -5.51 1.70
C VAL A 39 -13.40 -4.79 2.90
N VAL A 40 -14.72 -4.86 3.02
CA VAL A 40 -15.46 -4.14 4.06
C VAL A 40 -15.84 -5.07 5.21
N GLY A 41 -15.60 -4.60 6.44
CA GLY A 41 -15.96 -5.31 7.67
C GLY A 41 -14.84 -6.21 8.21
N SER A 42 -15.09 -6.81 9.37
CA SER A 42 -14.08 -7.59 10.11
C SER A 42 -14.03 -9.08 9.73
N THR A 43 -15.03 -9.58 9.01
CA THR A 43 -15.17 -11.01 8.71
C THR A 43 -14.84 -11.30 7.26
N ILE A 44 -13.84 -12.16 7.02
CA ILE A 44 -13.47 -12.63 5.68
C ILE A 44 -14.03 -14.04 5.49
N SER A 45 -15.00 -14.18 4.58
CA SER A 45 -15.53 -15.50 4.19
C SER A 45 -14.58 -16.22 3.23
N SER A 46 -14.79 -17.53 3.03
CA SER A 46 -14.01 -18.30 2.05
C SER A 46 -14.14 -17.75 0.63
N GLY A 47 -15.32 -17.28 0.24
CA GLY A 47 -15.54 -16.65 -1.07
C GLY A 47 -14.77 -15.34 -1.21
N MET A 48 -14.75 -14.50 -0.17
CA MET A 48 -13.95 -13.26 -0.17
C MET A 48 -12.46 -13.55 -0.25
N GLN A 49 -11.99 -14.62 0.40
CA GLN A 49 -10.59 -15.00 0.33
C GLN A 49 -10.16 -15.34 -1.11
N GLU A 50 -10.99 -16.04 -1.88
CA GLU A 50 -10.69 -16.35 -3.29
C GLU A 50 -10.58 -15.09 -4.15
N GLU A 51 -11.43 -14.10 -3.90
CA GLU A 51 -11.40 -12.80 -4.60
C GLU A 51 -10.18 -11.97 -4.21
N ILE A 52 -9.85 -11.91 -2.91
CA ILE A 52 -8.65 -11.24 -2.39
C ILE A 52 -7.37 -11.83 -3.01
N GLU A 53 -7.25 -13.15 -3.01
CA GLU A 53 -6.07 -13.83 -3.56
C GLU A 53 -5.93 -13.61 -5.07
N LEU A 54 -7.05 -13.46 -5.78
CA LEU A 54 -7.02 -13.10 -7.18
C LEU A 54 -6.59 -11.64 -7.38
N ALA A 55 -7.07 -10.72 -6.55
CA ALA A 55 -6.67 -9.31 -6.60
C ALA A 55 -5.17 -9.11 -6.37
N LYS A 56 -4.60 -9.80 -5.37
CA LYS A 56 -3.15 -9.80 -5.14
C LYS A 56 -2.36 -10.26 -6.37
N LYS A 57 -2.79 -11.34 -7.02
CA LYS A 57 -2.13 -11.87 -8.23
C LYS A 57 -2.18 -10.91 -9.42
N LEU A 58 -3.16 -10.01 -9.43
CA LEU A 58 -3.32 -8.99 -10.46
C LEU A 58 -2.67 -7.65 -10.06
N TYR A 59 -1.99 -7.59 -8.90
CA TYR A 59 -1.42 -6.35 -8.34
C TYR A 59 -2.47 -5.24 -8.24
N MET A 60 -3.70 -5.62 -7.90
CA MET A 60 -4.79 -4.67 -7.64
C MET A 60 -4.66 -4.18 -6.18
N PRO A 61 -4.70 -2.86 -5.92
CA PRO A 61 -4.78 -2.33 -4.56
C PRO A 61 -5.94 -2.95 -3.77
N ILE A 62 -5.67 -3.32 -2.51
CA ILE A 62 -6.68 -3.92 -1.62
C ILE A 62 -6.83 -3.07 -0.36
N PHE A 63 -8.00 -2.47 -0.18
CA PHE A 63 -8.34 -1.65 0.97
C PHE A 63 -9.21 -2.43 1.94
N TYR A 64 -8.77 -2.54 3.19
CA TYR A 64 -9.48 -3.20 4.27
C TYR A 64 -10.18 -2.14 5.13
N VAL A 65 -11.46 -1.89 4.84
CA VAL A 65 -12.24 -0.84 5.48
C VAL A 65 -13.01 -1.43 6.67
N PRO A 66 -12.64 -1.14 7.93
CA PRO A 66 -13.38 -1.59 9.10
C PRO A 66 -14.79 -0.98 9.15
N GLU A 67 -15.73 -1.65 9.82
CA GLU A 67 -17.10 -1.15 9.96
C GLU A 67 -17.19 0.24 10.58
N GLU A 68 -16.28 0.57 11.50
CA GLU A 68 -16.24 1.86 12.17
C GLU A 68 -16.04 3.01 11.16
N GLN A 69 -15.08 2.86 10.24
CA GLN A 69 -14.84 3.84 9.18
C GLN A 69 -16.06 4.03 8.28
N VAL A 70 -16.81 2.95 8.01
CA VAL A 70 -18.05 3.02 7.22
C VAL A 70 -19.13 3.79 7.98
N ARG A 71 -19.31 3.50 9.28
CA ARG A 71 -20.31 4.16 10.15
C ARG A 71 -20.03 5.65 10.30
N GLU A 72 -18.77 6.01 10.49
CA GLU A 72 -18.28 7.38 10.62
C GLU A 72 -18.22 8.11 9.27
N LYS A 73 -18.46 7.41 8.15
CA LYS A 73 -18.38 7.93 6.78
C LYS A 73 -17.01 8.55 6.48
N VAL A 74 -15.97 7.91 7.00
CA VAL A 74 -14.58 8.28 6.70
C VAL A 74 -14.36 8.13 5.20
N LYS A 75 -13.83 9.18 4.59
CA LYS A 75 -13.39 9.13 3.20
C LYS A 75 -11.95 8.65 3.15
N ILE A 76 -11.70 7.67 2.31
CA ILE A 76 -10.37 7.13 2.02
C ILE A 76 -9.96 7.54 0.60
N ARG A 77 -8.66 7.42 0.26
CA ARG A 77 -8.08 7.83 -1.03
C ARG A 77 -8.43 9.27 -1.42
N GLN A 78 -8.30 10.20 -0.46
CA GLN A 78 -8.49 11.64 -0.70
C GLN A 78 -7.16 12.37 -0.90
N GLN A 79 -6.04 11.76 -0.50
CA GLN A 79 -4.72 12.38 -0.58
C GLN A 79 -3.92 11.84 -1.76
N ASP A 80 -3.74 12.68 -2.77
CA ASP A 80 -2.91 12.37 -3.95
C ASP A 80 -1.53 13.03 -3.92
N ARG A 81 -1.23 13.80 -2.85
CA ARG A 81 0.07 14.46 -2.70
C ARG A 81 1.18 13.42 -2.60
N LEU A 82 2.12 13.45 -3.55
CA LEU A 82 3.37 12.70 -3.49
C LEU A 82 4.12 12.97 -2.19
N LEU A 83 4.60 11.90 -1.55
CA LEU A 83 5.51 12.04 -0.42
C LEU A 83 6.89 12.44 -0.94
N GLY A 84 7.56 13.31 -0.20
CA GLY A 84 8.84 13.88 -0.59
C GLY A 84 9.90 13.77 0.50
N LEU A 85 10.96 14.57 0.34
CA LEU A 85 12.05 14.63 1.30
C LEU A 85 11.58 15.03 2.72
N ASP A 86 10.60 15.93 2.82
CA ASP A 86 10.07 16.40 4.11
C ASP A 86 9.29 15.32 4.86
N ASP A 87 8.88 14.26 4.17
CA ASP A 87 8.22 13.08 4.73
C ASP A 87 9.23 12.00 5.18
N CYS A 88 10.54 12.26 5.08
CA CYS A 88 11.62 11.33 5.44
C CYS A 88 12.30 11.71 6.75
N ILE A 89 12.77 10.71 7.50
CA ILE A 89 13.64 10.90 8.67
C ILE A 89 14.93 11.61 8.23
N GLU A 90 15.35 12.65 8.95
CA GLU A 90 16.53 13.44 8.60
C GLU A 90 17.80 12.58 8.56
N GLY A 91 18.61 12.73 7.51
CA GLY A 91 19.85 11.97 7.33
C GLY A 91 19.65 10.48 7.02
N SER A 92 18.40 9.99 6.90
CA SER A 92 18.11 8.57 6.67
C SER A 92 18.64 8.04 5.35
N SER A 93 18.93 8.89 4.38
CA SER A 93 19.57 8.52 3.11
C SER A 93 20.95 7.85 3.27
N LYS A 94 21.58 7.97 4.45
CA LYS A 94 22.84 7.31 4.80
C LYS A 94 22.69 6.09 5.73
N ARG A 95 21.45 5.71 6.10
CA ARG A 95 21.15 4.54 6.95
C ARG A 95 20.97 3.26 6.12
N GLY A 96 20.93 2.11 6.79
CA GLY A 96 20.52 0.85 6.16
C GLY A 96 19.05 0.89 5.75
N TYR A 97 18.74 0.45 4.53
CA TYR A 97 17.35 0.42 4.03
C TYR A 97 16.66 -0.94 4.19
N GLU A 98 17.42 -2.01 4.40
CA GLU A 98 16.83 -3.36 4.51
C GLU A 98 15.80 -3.41 5.65
N GLY A 99 14.59 -3.89 5.36
CA GLY A 99 13.48 -3.92 6.30
C GLY A 99 12.88 -2.55 6.62
N GLN A 100 13.17 -1.50 5.83
CA GLN A 100 12.62 -0.15 6.04
C GLN A 100 11.63 0.22 4.94
N ILE A 101 10.71 1.14 5.27
CA ILE A 101 9.81 1.74 4.28
C ILE A 101 10.44 3.04 3.78
N LEU A 102 10.60 3.15 2.48
CA LEU A 102 11.31 4.22 1.79
C LEU A 102 10.33 5.09 1.00
N VAL A 103 10.66 6.37 0.88
CA VAL A 103 9.97 7.31 -0.01
C VAL A 103 10.72 7.37 -1.33
N LEU A 104 10.05 6.99 -2.42
CA LEU A 104 10.59 7.00 -3.78
C LEU A 104 10.50 8.40 -4.38
N LYS A 105 11.52 8.76 -5.17
CA LYS A 105 11.54 10.02 -5.92
C LYS A 105 10.67 9.91 -7.18
N PRO A 106 9.84 10.91 -7.49
CA PRO A 106 9.05 10.92 -8.72
C PRO A 106 9.89 10.71 -9.98
N GLU A 107 11.13 11.22 -10.01
CA GLU A 107 12.03 11.11 -11.15
C GLU A 107 12.44 9.67 -11.47
N ALA A 108 12.26 8.73 -10.55
CA ALA A 108 12.59 7.31 -10.73
C ALA A 108 11.71 6.61 -11.78
N TYR A 109 10.45 7.03 -11.95
CA TYR A 109 9.53 6.46 -12.93
C TYR A 109 9.74 7.01 -14.36
N GLY A 110 10.63 7.99 -14.54
CA GLY A 110 10.81 8.70 -15.80
C GLY A 110 9.71 9.74 -16.07
N SER A 111 9.82 10.44 -17.21
CA SER A 111 9.04 11.66 -17.49
C SER A 111 7.61 11.43 -18.02
N SER A 112 7.07 10.21 -17.99
CA SER A 112 5.85 9.85 -18.73
C SER A 112 4.72 9.25 -17.89
N MET A 113 4.76 9.39 -16.56
CA MET A 113 3.77 8.79 -15.67
C MET A 113 3.13 9.85 -14.77
N ASP A 114 1.80 9.82 -14.69
CA ASP A 114 1.04 10.58 -13.70
C ASP A 114 1.18 9.87 -12.34
N LEU A 115 2.08 10.36 -11.50
CA LEU A 115 2.38 9.78 -10.19
C LEU A 115 1.55 10.40 -9.10
N THR A 116 1.12 9.58 -8.14
CA THR A 116 0.35 10.02 -6.97
C THR A 116 0.97 9.50 -5.68
N ALA A 117 0.35 9.84 -4.54
CA ALA A 117 0.71 9.29 -3.24
C ALA A 117 0.80 7.75 -3.21
N ASP A 118 0.06 7.05 -4.09
CA ASP A 118 0.06 5.59 -4.22
C ASP A 118 1.43 5.02 -4.60
N ASP A 119 2.20 5.75 -5.41
CA ASP A 119 3.49 5.32 -5.93
C ASP A 119 4.66 5.63 -4.99
N SER A 120 4.38 6.33 -3.88
CA SER A 120 5.44 6.96 -3.07
C SER A 120 6.16 6.00 -2.11
N LEU A 121 5.47 5.00 -1.56
CA LEU A 121 5.99 4.19 -0.45
C LEU A 121 6.38 2.78 -0.88
N TRP A 122 7.60 2.40 -0.51
CA TRP A 122 8.23 1.15 -0.92
C TRP A 122 8.92 0.46 0.25
N TYR A 123 8.54 -0.78 0.53
CA TYR A 123 9.21 -1.61 1.52
C TYR A 123 10.46 -2.26 0.92
N ALA A 124 11.64 -1.90 1.43
CA ALA A 124 12.91 -2.44 0.97
C ALA A 124 13.17 -3.82 1.58
N ARG A 125 13.15 -4.84 0.71
CA ARG A 125 13.30 -6.24 1.08
C ARG A 125 14.77 -6.62 1.25
N ASP A 126 15.58 -6.36 0.22
CA ASP A 126 17.01 -6.68 0.21
C ASP A 126 17.77 -5.92 -0.89
N GLY A 127 19.05 -6.27 -1.08
CA GLY A 127 19.89 -5.77 -2.17
C GLY A 127 21.11 -5.00 -1.67
N PHE A 128 22.17 -4.96 -2.49
CA PHE A 128 23.41 -4.29 -2.12
C PHE A 128 23.22 -2.79 -1.85
N GLY A 129 22.28 -2.16 -2.56
CA GLY A 129 21.90 -0.76 -2.39
C GLY A 129 21.26 -0.47 -1.04
N CYS A 130 20.83 -1.47 -0.28
CA CYS A 130 20.34 -1.27 1.08
C CYS A 130 21.44 -0.79 2.02
N THR A 131 22.69 -1.14 1.75
CA THR A 131 23.85 -0.70 2.53
C THR A 131 24.41 0.61 1.97
N TYR A 132 24.54 1.62 2.82
CA TYR A 132 25.14 2.90 2.41
C TYR A 132 26.61 2.73 2.02
N GLY A 133 27.00 3.32 0.90
CA GLY A 133 28.39 3.27 0.39
C GLY A 133 28.78 1.93 -0.28
N ALA A 134 27.87 0.96 -0.37
CA ALA A 134 28.13 -0.26 -1.12
C ALA A 134 28.37 0.02 -2.61
N ARG A 135 29.20 -0.80 -3.26
CA ARG A 135 29.46 -0.67 -4.71
C ARG A 135 28.20 -0.95 -5.55
N GLY A 136 27.40 -1.94 -5.15
CA GLY A 136 26.11 -2.23 -5.78
C GLY A 136 25.03 -1.28 -5.25
N GLN A 137 24.17 -0.79 -6.14
CA GLN A 137 23.15 0.21 -5.81
C GLN A 137 21.71 -0.35 -5.84
N ALA A 138 21.50 -1.60 -6.24
CA ALA A 138 20.17 -2.18 -6.36
C ALA A 138 19.52 -2.39 -4.98
N VAL A 139 18.28 -1.90 -4.85
CA VAL A 139 17.37 -2.12 -3.73
C VAL A 139 16.15 -2.82 -4.28
N TYR A 140 15.92 -4.06 -3.89
CA TYR A 140 14.70 -4.77 -4.24
C TYR A 140 13.61 -4.40 -3.25
N ALA A 141 12.49 -3.89 -3.76
CA ALA A 141 11.46 -3.30 -2.94
C ALA A 141 10.07 -3.65 -3.47
N GLU A 142 9.12 -3.58 -2.55
CA GLU A 142 7.70 -3.84 -2.78
C GLU A 142 6.91 -2.55 -2.57
N ASN A 143 6.08 -2.15 -3.54
CA ASN A 143 5.18 -1.01 -3.37
C ASN A 143 4.18 -1.34 -2.26
N LEU A 144 3.98 -0.39 -1.35
CA LEU A 144 3.18 -0.65 -0.16
C LEU A 144 1.68 -0.81 -0.48
N LEU A 145 1.18 -0.17 -1.54
CA LEU A 145 -0.23 -0.16 -1.91
C LEU A 145 -0.67 -1.42 -2.66
N ASP A 146 0.07 -1.79 -3.69
CA ASP A 146 -0.33 -2.82 -4.67
C ASP A 146 0.55 -4.07 -4.64
N GLY A 147 1.64 -4.07 -3.86
CA GLY A 147 2.54 -5.19 -3.72
C GLY A 147 3.45 -5.44 -4.92
N ARG A 148 3.53 -4.52 -5.90
CA ARG A 148 4.47 -4.65 -7.03
C ARG A 148 5.89 -4.77 -6.50
N TYR A 149 6.56 -5.85 -6.87
CA TYR A 149 7.95 -6.11 -6.49
C TYR A 149 8.90 -5.83 -7.65
N ILE A 150 9.76 -4.84 -7.49
CA ILE A 150 10.76 -4.44 -8.49
C ILE A 150 12.07 -4.02 -7.83
N HIS A 151 13.09 -3.75 -8.65
CA HIS A 151 14.33 -3.17 -8.16
C HIS A 151 14.41 -1.70 -8.54
N TRP A 152 14.91 -0.90 -7.61
CA TRP A 152 15.26 0.50 -7.77
C TRP A 152 16.74 0.69 -7.46
N GLU A 153 17.31 1.83 -7.82
CA GLU A 153 18.62 2.22 -7.31
C GLU A 153 18.48 2.95 -5.97
N ARG A 154 19.47 2.81 -5.08
CA ARG A 154 19.49 3.52 -3.79
C ARG A 154 19.27 5.04 -3.94
N LYS A 155 19.81 5.62 -5.02
CA LYS A 155 19.71 7.06 -5.32
C LYS A 155 18.28 7.50 -5.67
N ASP A 156 17.42 6.56 -6.04
CA ASP A 156 16.04 6.80 -6.45
C ASP A 156 15.14 7.06 -5.23
N PHE A 157 15.62 6.81 -4.01
CA PHE A 157 14.89 7.12 -2.79
C PHE A 157 15.34 8.44 -2.16
N TYR A 158 14.41 9.16 -1.52
CA TYR A 158 14.73 10.26 -0.63
C TYR A 158 15.32 9.76 0.70
N GLY A 159 14.71 8.73 1.28
CA GLY A 159 15.11 8.18 2.57
C GLY A 159 14.02 7.29 3.18
N ILE A 160 14.16 7.01 4.47
CA ILE A 160 13.20 6.23 5.27
C ILE A 160 12.05 7.16 5.66
N VAL A 161 10.80 6.72 5.44
CA VAL A 161 9.60 7.50 5.76
C VAL A 161 9.49 7.76 7.27
N LYS A 162 8.97 8.94 7.64
CA LYS A 162 8.59 9.26 9.01
C LYS A 162 7.37 8.45 9.46
N THR A 163 7.30 8.12 10.73
CA THR A 163 6.19 7.33 11.28
C THR A 163 4.86 8.10 11.22
N GLU A 164 4.89 9.41 11.42
CA GLU A 164 3.71 10.27 11.25
C GLU A 164 3.22 10.36 9.79
N SER A 165 4.15 10.45 8.83
CA SER A 165 3.81 10.46 7.40
C SER A 165 3.25 9.11 6.94
N LEU A 166 3.83 8.00 7.45
CA LEU A 166 3.33 6.64 7.21
C LEU A 166 1.94 6.44 7.79
N ALA A 167 1.70 6.87 9.04
CA ALA A 167 0.41 6.75 9.69
C ALA A 167 -0.67 7.56 8.97
N ALA A 168 -0.36 8.79 8.54
CA ALA A 168 -1.28 9.63 7.77
C ALA A 168 -1.64 8.98 6.42
N TRP A 169 -0.65 8.38 5.75
CA TRP A 169 -0.87 7.67 4.49
C TRP A 169 -1.74 6.43 4.68
N LEU A 170 -1.52 5.62 5.73
CA LEU A 170 -2.32 4.42 6.03
C LEU A 170 -3.76 4.76 6.46
N ALA A 171 -3.96 5.89 7.14
CA ALA A 171 -5.30 6.36 7.49
C ALA A 171 -6.12 6.69 6.22
N ASP A 172 -5.47 7.20 5.18
CA ASP A 172 -6.09 7.47 3.88
C ASP A 172 -6.17 6.22 2.99
N LYS A 173 -5.22 5.29 3.10
CA LYS A 173 -5.11 4.07 2.28
C LYS A 173 -5.02 2.86 3.22
N PRO A 174 -6.16 2.35 3.73
CA PRO A 174 -6.18 1.33 4.76
C PRO A 174 -5.85 -0.06 4.20
N ILE A 175 -4.60 -0.24 3.81
CA ILE A 175 -4.03 -1.52 3.41
C ILE A 175 -3.67 -2.36 4.65
N ARG A 176 -3.33 -3.63 4.44
CA ARG A 176 -2.69 -4.47 5.45
C ARG A 176 -1.25 -4.73 5.06
N SER A 177 -0.32 -4.33 5.91
CA SER A 177 1.11 -4.53 5.69
C SER A 177 1.82 -4.77 7.01
N GLU A 178 2.31 -6.01 7.19
CA GLU A 178 3.07 -6.40 8.39
C GLU A 178 4.28 -5.49 8.62
N ALA A 179 4.95 -5.06 7.54
CA ALA A 179 6.09 -4.15 7.62
C ALA A 179 5.70 -2.76 8.14
N ALA A 180 4.55 -2.24 7.70
CA ALA A 180 4.08 -0.93 8.12
C ALA A 180 3.55 -0.94 9.55
N GLU A 181 2.83 -2.01 9.93
CA GLU A 181 2.37 -2.25 11.30
C GLU A 181 3.57 -2.37 12.26
N ALA A 182 4.58 -3.17 11.92
CA ALA A 182 5.79 -3.30 12.74
C ALA A 182 6.57 -1.98 12.87
N ALA A 183 6.66 -1.18 11.81
CA ALA A 183 7.32 0.12 11.83
C ALA A 183 6.59 1.12 12.76
N LEU A 184 5.26 1.12 12.77
CA LEU A 184 4.47 1.95 13.67
C LEU A 184 4.54 1.46 15.13
N GLU A 185 4.52 0.14 15.36
CA GLU A 185 4.62 -0.44 16.69
C GLU A 185 5.99 -0.15 17.35
N ALA A 186 7.09 -0.32 16.60
CA ALA A 186 8.43 -0.01 17.09
C ALA A 186 8.55 1.46 17.53
N ALA A 187 7.94 2.38 16.77
CA ALA A 187 7.96 3.80 17.10
C ALA A 187 7.21 4.12 18.41
N VAL A 188 6.13 3.39 18.72
CA VAL A 188 5.40 3.53 19.99
C VAL A 188 6.22 3.03 21.17
N GLN A 189 6.98 1.94 20.99
CA GLN A 189 7.86 1.39 22.02
C GLN A 189 9.01 2.34 22.37
N ASP A 190 9.60 3.01 21.37
CA ASP A 190 10.66 4.01 21.58
C ASP A 190 10.19 5.27 22.34
N LEU A 191 8.87 5.55 22.35
CA LEU A 191 8.24 6.66 23.09
C LEU A 191 7.90 6.30 24.55
N ALA A 192 8.02 5.04 24.96
CA ALA A 192 7.64 4.54 26.28
C ALA A 192 8.77 4.32 27.33
N PRO A 193 9.95 5.00 27.33
CA PRO A 193 11.01 4.66 28.28
C PRO A 193 10.93 5.33 29.67
N GLU A 194 9.85 6.01 30.07
CA GLU A 194 9.78 6.62 31.42
C GLU A 194 8.54 6.21 32.23
N LEU A 195 8.50 4.98 32.78
CA LEU A 195 7.63 4.68 33.94
C LEU A 195 8.08 3.46 34.80
N GLU A 196 9.32 2.98 34.74
CA GLU A 196 9.83 2.04 35.73
C GLU A 196 11.28 2.40 36.07
N ASP A 197 11.47 3.11 37.19
CA ASP A 197 12.63 3.00 38.10
C ASP A 197 12.53 4.12 39.15
N GLY A 198 11.65 3.92 40.15
CA GLY A 198 11.35 4.97 41.11
C GLY A 198 10.78 4.54 42.44
N GLU A 199 11.03 3.33 42.95
CA GLU A 199 10.79 3.03 44.38
C GLU A 199 11.88 2.12 44.95
N GLY A 200 12.93 2.76 45.46
CA GLY A 200 13.98 2.16 46.28
C GLY A 200 14.45 3.15 47.33
N LEU A 201 13.53 3.62 48.19
CA LEU A 201 13.89 4.34 49.41
C LEU A 201 13.57 3.45 50.61
N GLU A 202 14.61 2.80 51.11
CA GLU A 202 14.63 2.22 52.45
C GLU A 202 14.36 3.31 53.51
N PRO A 203 13.77 2.89 54.62
CA PRO A 203 14.44 3.12 55.91
C PRO A 203 14.52 1.89 56.82
#